data_AF-A0A2N2QU49-F1
#
_entry.id   AF-A0A2N2QU49-F1
#
_cell.length_a   1.000
_cell.length_b   1.000
_cell.length_c   1.000
_cell.angle_alpha   90.00
_cell.angle_beta   90.00
_cell.angle_gamma   90.00
#
_symmetry.space_group_name_H-M   'P 1'
#
loop_
_entity.id
_entity.type
_entity.pdbx_description
1 polymer ?
#
loop_
_entity_poly.entity_id
_entity_poly.type
_entity_poly.pdbx_seq_one_letter_code
_entity_poly.pdbx_strand_id
1 'polypeptide(L)'
;MRSLIAVSVATLFLTACASQATPPAKPAAATPTVAAATPKAPQCWNGDAGKFEAVGVKTKISGVEVVCKPTSDGKNAQWMGAGH
;
A
#
# COMPACT_ATOMS: atom_id res chain seq x y z
N MET A 1 -35.72 -40.89 7.29
CA MET A 1 -35.77 -40.63 5.84
C MET A 1 -35.05 -39.32 5.56
N ARG A 2 -33.82 -39.40 5.05
CA ARG A 2 -32.96 -38.27 4.65
C ARG A 2 -32.73 -38.43 3.15
N SER A 3 -33.40 -37.60 2.35
CA SER A 3 -33.29 -37.47 0.88
C SER A 3 -34.05 -36.19 0.50
N LEU A 4 -33.72 -35.34 -0.49
CA LEU A 4 -32.67 -35.23 -1.50
C LEU A 4 -32.85 -33.82 -2.13
N ILE A 5 -31.73 -33.15 -2.45
CA ILE A 5 -31.47 -32.24 -3.59
C ILE A 5 -32.24 -30.90 -3.73
N ALA A 6 -31.48 -29.79 -3.69
CA ALA A 6 -31.65 -28.68 -4.63
C ALA A 6 -30.28 -28.07 -4.96
N VAL A 7 -29.89 -28.28 -6.21
CA VAL A 7 -28.72 -27.73 -6.91
C VAL A 7 -28.93 -26.23 -7.13
N SER A 8 -27.90 -25.42 -6.90
CA SER A 8 -27.71 -24.14 -7.58
C SER A 8 -26.23 -23.84 -7.68
N VAL A 9 -25.68 -24.24 -8.82
CA VAL A 9 -24.37 -23.85 -9.34
C VAL A 9 -24.44 -22.37 -9.71
N ALA A 10 -23.53 -21.58 -9.15
CA ALA A 10 -23.16 -20.28 -9.71
C ALA A 10 -21.63 -20.16 -9.68
N THR A 11 -20.97 -20.99 -10.48
CA THR A 11 -19.62 -20.72 -10.97
C THR A 11 -19.71 -19.62 -12.02
N LEU A 12 -19.38 -18.39 -11.65
CA LEU A 12 -19.09 -17.31 -12.59
C LEU A 12 -17.69 -16.77 -12.32
N PHE A 13 -16.74 -17.45 -12.96
CA PHE A 13 -15.52 -16.95 -13.60
C PHE A 13 -14.95 -15.62 -13.09
N LEU A 14 -13.92 -15.70 -12.26
CA LEU A 14 -12.92 -14.65 -12.12
C LEU A 14 -11.56 -15.14 -12.65
N THR A 15 -11.55 -15.61 -13.90
CA THR A 15 -10.32 -15.95 -14.64
C THR A 15 -10.27 -15.09 -15.90
N ALA A 16 -9.96 -13.81 -15.70
CA ALA A 16 -9.70 -12.88 -16.79
C ALA A 16 -8.63 -11.86 -16.39
N CYS A 17 -7.37 -12.30 -16.42
CA CYS A 17 -6.31 -11.44 -16.94
C CYS A 17 -5.22 -12.28 -17.58
N ALA A 18 -5.39 -12.47 -18.88
CA ALA A 18 -4.36 -12.49 -19.91
C ALA A 18 -3.12 -13.36 -19.67
N SER A 19 -3.19 -14.60 -20.19
CA SER A 19 -2.03 -15.24 -20.79
C SER A 19 -1.57 -14.38 -21.97
N GLN A 20 -0.62 -13.47 -21.73
CA GLN A 20 0.03 -12.72 -22.79
C GLN A 20 1.22 -13.55 -23.27
N ALA A 21 1.07 -14.17 -24.44
CA ALA A 21 2.15 -14.88 -25.11
C ALA A 21 3.30 -13.90 -25.39
N THR A 22 4.49 -14.20 -24.85
CA THR A 22 5.72 -13.43 -25.07
C THR A 22 6.27 -13.67 -26.48
N PRO A 23 6.46 -12.64 -27.33
CA PRO A 23 7.26 -12.75 -28.55
C PRO A 23 8.75 -12.97 -28.21
N PRO A 24 9.56 -13.53 -29.13
CA PRO A 24 10.98 -13.76 -28.88
C PRO A 24 11.74 -12.44 -28.69
N ALA A 25 12.73 -12.48 -27.78
CA ALA A 25 13.47 -11.32 -27.31
C ALA A 25 14.28 -10.64 -28.42
N LYS A 26 14.09 -9.32 -28.56
CA LYS A 26 14.99 -8.42 -29.28
C LYS A 26 16.18 -8.04 -28.36
N PRO A 27 17.42 -7.90 -28.86
CA PRO A 27 18.54 -7.45 -28.04
C PRO A 27 18.23 -6.13 -27.32
N ALA A 28 18.40 -6.12 -26.01
CA ALA A 28 18.10 -4.96 -25.16
C ALA A 28 19.08 -3.82 -25.46
N ALA A 29 18.53 -2.65 -25.82
CA ALA A 29 19.29 -1.41 -25.77
C ALA A 29 19.65 -1.08 -24.31
N ALA A 30 20.85 -0.57 -24.09
CA ALA A 30 21.35 -0.22 -22.76
C ALA A 30 20.36 0.70 -22.03
N THR A 31 19.91 0.26 -20.86
CA THR A 31 19.01 1.01 -20.00
C THR A 31 19.76 2.18 -19.40
N PRO A 32 19.24 3.42 -19.49
CA PRO A 32 19.88 4.55 -18.83
C PRO A 32 19.86 4.30 -17.32
N THR A 33 21.04 4.41 -16.70
CA THR A 33 21.19 4.38 -15.24
C THR A 33 20.36 5.52 -14.66
N VAL A 34 19.32 5.18 -13.90
CA VAL A 34 18.55 6.13 -13.09
C VAL A 34 19.46 6.57 -11.95
N ALA A 35 19.79 7.86 -11.90
CA ALA A 35 20.52 8.45 -10.79
C ALA A 35 19.75 8.19 -9.48
N ALA A 36 20.46 7.75 -8.45
CA ALA A 36 19.86 7.40 -7.16
C ALA A 36 19.12 8.61 -6.57
N ALA A 37 17.80 8.49 -6.40
CA ALA A 37 17.00 9.49 -5.74
C ALA A 37 17.41 9.60 -4.26
N THR A 38 17.71 10.81 -3.81
CA THR A 38 17.96 11.09 -2.39
C THR A 38 16.80 10.57 -1.55
N PRO A 39 17.05 9.76 -0.50
CA PRO A 39 15.99 9.20 0.31
C PRO A 39 15.14 10.32 0.94
N LYS A 40 13.86 10.35 0.59
CA LYS A 40 12.90 11.26 1.26
C LYS A 40 12.76 10.80 2.71
N ALA A 41 12.85 11.74 3.65
CA ALA A 41 12.57 11.45 5.04
C ALA A 41 11.14 10.90 5.19
N PRO A 42 10.92 9.92 6.08
CA PRO A 42 9.58 9.38 6.31
C PRO A 42 8.65 10.46 6.90
N GLN A 43 7.39 10.42 6.49
CA GLN A 43 6.35 11.40 6.86
C GLN A 43 5.02 10.70 7.08
N CYS A 44 4.13 11.32 7.84
CA CYS A 44 2.76 10.83 8.06
C CYS A 44 1.75 11.75 7.35
N TRP A 45 0.77 11.16 6.65
CA TRP A 45 -0.31 11.94 6.02
C TRP A 45 -1.37 12.34 7.06
N ASN A 46 -1.63 13.63 7.22
CA ASN A 46 -2.71 14.15 8.05
C ASN A 46 -3.96 14.38 7.18
N GLY A 47 -5.01 13.58 7.40
CA GLY A 47 -6.27 13.66 6.66
C GLY A 47 -7.07 14.94 6.91
N ASP A 48 -7.00 15.49 8.13
CA ASP A 48 -7.73 16.71 8.50
C ASP A 48 -7.09 17.94 7.88
N ALA A 49 -5.75 17.96 7.80
CA ALA A 49 -4.98 19.07 7.26
C ALA A 49 -4.62 18.92 5.77
N GLY A 50 -4.89 17.76 5.17
CA GLY A 50 -4.58 17.47 3.76
C GLY A 50 -3.09 17.61 3.41
N LYS A 51 -2.19 17.27 4.33
CA LYS A 51 -0.74 17.44 4.15
C LYS A 51 0.08 16.33 4.80
N PHE A 52 1.31 16.16 4.32
CA PHE A 52 2.31 15.33 4.99
C PHE A 52 2.96 16.09 6.15
N GLU A 53 3.07 15.45 7.30
CA GLU A 53 3.67 15.97 8.51
C GLU A 53 4.94 15.16 8.85
N ALA A 54 5.92 15.85 9.41
CA ALA A 54 7.20 15.23 9.75
C ALA A 54 7.07 14.25 10.93
N VAL A 55 8.00 13.30 11.00
CA VAL A 55 8.18 12.47 12.18
C VAL A 55 8.43 13.34 13.42
N GLY A 56 7.80 12.97 14.53
CA GLY A 56 7.84 13.68 15.81
C GLY A 56 6.69 14.66 16.02
N VAL A 57 5.95 15.03 14.96
CA VAL A 57 4.76 15.88 15.09
C VAL A 57 3.71 15.17 15.94
N LYS A 58 3.20 15.88 16.96
CA LYS A 58 2.02 15.51 17.74
C LYS A 58 0.85 16.36 17.27
N THR A 59 -0.28 15.74 16.99
CA THR A 59 -1.47 16.44 16.52
C THR A 59 -2.73 15.67 16.90
N LYS A 60 -3.88 16.26 16.64
CA LYS A 60 -5.20 15.65 16.85
C LYS A 60 -5.83 15.40 15.50
N ILE A 61 -5.95 14.13 15.10
CA ILE A 61 -6.60 13.73 13.85
C ILE A 61 -7.96 13.13 14.17
N SER A 62 -9.02 13.72 13.63
CA SER A 62 -10.42 13.31 13.86
C SER A 62 -10.75 13.18 15.35
N GLY A 63 -10.13 14.01 16.19
CA GLY A 63 -10.34 14.01 17.63
C GLY A 63 -9.46 13.06 18.45
N VAL A 64 -8.56 12.29 17.83
CA VAL A 64 -7.62 11.39 18.50
C VAL A 64 -6.23 12.02 18.54
N GLU A 65 -5.62 12.09 19.73
CA GLU A 65 -4.24 12.55 19.86
C GLU A 65 -3.26 11.48 19.38
N VAL A 66 -2.47 11.85 18.38
CA VAL A 66 -1.52 10.96 17.72
C VAL A 66 -0.16 11.64 17.58
N VAL A 67 0.87 10.81 17.47
CA VAL A 67 2.25 11.22 17.20
C VAL A 67 2.76 10.47 15.97
N CYS A 68 3.34 11.20 15.02
CA CYS A 68 3.99 10.59 13.86
C CYS A 68 5.30 9.97 14.32
N LYS A 69 5.43 8.64 14.26
CA LYS A 69 6.65 7.92 14.64
C LYS A 69 7.22 7.15 13.45
N PRO A 70 8.55 7.00 13.37
CA PRO A 70 9.13 6.14 12.35
C PRO A 70 8.78 4.68 12.67
N THR A 71 8.62 3.85 11.64
CA THR A 71 8.49 2.41 11.80
C THR A 71 9.83 1.80 12.23
N SER A 72 9.83 0.59 12.78
CA SER A 72 11.05 -0.07 13.28
C SER A 72 12.11 -0.28 12.20
N ASP A 73 11.69 -0.40 10.93
CA ASP A 73 12.57 -0.48 9.77
C ASP A 73 13.12 0.89 9.32
N GLY A 74 12.63 1.99 9.87
CA GLY A 74 13.09 3.36 9.59
C GLY A 74 12.76 3.88 8.19
N LYS A 75 12.06 3.10 7.34
CA LYS A 75 11.76 3.48 5.96
C LYS A 75 10.47 4.27 5.85
N ASN A 76 9.56 4.10 6.81
CA ASN A 76 8.24 4.72 6.81
C ASN A 76 7.97 5.41 8.14
N ALA A 77 6.88 6.16 8.20
CA ALA A 77 6.31 6.68 9.43
C ALA A 77 4.81 6.39 9.50
N GLN A 78 4.30 6.25 10.72
CA GLN A 78 2.90 5.96 10.99
C GLN A 78 2.42 6.77 12.20
N TRP A 79 1.14 7.13 12.17
CA TRP A 79 0.45 7.70 13.33
C TRP A 79 0.30 6.65 14.42
N MET A 80 0.83 6.95 15.59
CA MET A 80 0.70 6.14 16.80
C MET A 80 -0.08 6.94 17.83
N GLY A 81 -0.85 6.27 18.71
CA GLY A 81 -1.50 6.95 19.83
C GLY A 81 -0.48 7.75 20.65
N ALA A 82 -0.80 9.01 20.95
CA ALA A 82 -0.08 9.73 21.99
C ALA A 82 -0.49 9.08 23.32
N GLY A 83 0.36 8.21 23.87
CA GLY A 83 0.08 7.56 25.16
C GLY A 83 -0.34 8.58 26.24
N HIS A 84 -1.12 8.09 27.21
CA HIS A 84 -1.68 8.88 28.31
C HIS A 84 -0.63 9.66 29.11
#